data_AF-A0A954BM37-F1
#
_entry.id   AF-A0A954BM37-F1
#
_cell.length_a   1.000
_cell.length_b   1.000
_cell.length_c   1.000
_cell.angle_alpha   90.00
_cell.angle_beta   90.00
_cell.angle_gamma   90.00
#
_symmetry.space_group_name_H-M   'P 1'
#
loop_
_entity.id
_entity.type
_entity.pdbx_description
1 polymer ?
#
loop_
_entity_poly.entity_id
_entity_poly.type
_entity_poly.pdbx_seq_one_letter_code
_entity_poly.pdbx_strand_id
1 'polypeptide(L)'
;AERQPQEKLFNEIVFASPDVDAQIFSDMVKNFGPLADDLTLYASSKDLALQASRRFNGKGRRAGDSTDPVLLPDLNTIDTSAVSDGGLGHSDIFGGAFPDFQAILWLSLEPDQRCLLGRKEEGNAVAWVLGSPRTEFCDPKAFSTAVTTMRRVGVEESASVLSAEAARAESDGDAQQASLWESALKIVEWLGIAGRVVPATPPS
;
A
#
# COMPACT_ATOMS: atom_id res chain seq x y z
N ALA A 1 9.62 -5.83 37.73
CA ALA A 1 8.63 -4.92 37.12
C ALA A 1 8.71 -5.10 35.62
N GLU A 2 7.72 -5.78 35.04
CA GLU A 2 7.59 -5.90 33.59
C GLU A 2 7.33 -4.50 33.03
N ARG A 3 8.16 -4.03 32.10
CA ARG A 3 7.87 -2.79 31.36
C ARG A 3 6.64 -3.08 30.52
N GLN A 4 5.55 -2.37 30.78
CA GLN A 4 4.42 -2.35 29.86
C GLN A 4 4.95 -1.97 28.46
N PRO A 5 4.50 -2.64 27.38
CA PRO A 5 4.89 -2.24 26.04
C PRO A 5 4.57 -0.76 25.88
N GLN A 6 5.61 0.05 25.66
CA GLN A 6 5.40 1.46 25.42
C GLN A 6 4.68 1.57 24.08
N GLU A 7 3.51 2.21 24.07
CA GLU A 7 2.76 2.49 22.85
C GLU A 7 3.70 3.17 21.85
N LYS A 8 3.75 2.66 20.60
CA LYS A 8 4.60 3.23 19.57
C LYS A 8 4.15 4.66 19.27
N LEU A 9 5.08 5.51 18.86
CA LEU A 9 4.79 6.95 18.67
C LEU A 9 3.94 7.22 17.42
N PHE A 10 4.04 6.34 16.42
CA PHE A 10 3.34 6.44 15.16
C PHE A 10 2.67 5.11 14.83
N ASN A 11 1.51 5.14 14.18
CA ASN A 11 0.98 3.92 13.56
C ASN A 11 1.73 3.64 12.26
N GLU A 12 1.91 4.66 11.43
CA GLU A 12 2.47 4.52 10.08
C GLU A 12 3.62 5.50 9.87
N ILE A 13 4.75 5.04 9.33
CA ILE A 13 5.76 5.91 8.71
C ILE A 13 5.91 5.50 7.24
N VAL A 14 5.63 6.45 6.35
CA VAL A 14 5.71 6.26 4.90
C VAL A 14 6.88 7.05 4.33
N PHE A 15 7.79 6.36 3.64
CA PHE A 15 8.92 6.95 2.93
C PHE A 15 8.59 7.09 1.44
N ALA A 16 8.57 8.35 0.99
CA ALA A 16 8.12 8.72 -0.34
C ALA A 16 9.25 8.87 -1.35
N SER A 17 9.60 7.78 -2.05
CA SER A 17 10.71 7.75 -3.04
C SER A 17 11.95 8.49 -2.52
N PRO A 18 12.47 8.12 -1.32
CA PRO A 18 13.44 8.94 -0.63
C PRO A 18 14.76 9.02 -1.41
N ASP A 19 15.18 10.26 -1.70
CA ASP A 19 16.47 10.52 -2.34
C ASP A 19 17.59 10.52 -1.29
N VAL A 20 17.94 9.32 -0.81
CA VAL A 20 19.01 9.07 0.16
C VAL A 20 19.77 7.81 -0.25
N ASP A 21 21.02 7.68 0.18
CA ASP A 21 21.80 6.47 -0.04
C ASP A 21 21.11 5.28 0.65
N ALA A 22 21.02 4.16 -0.05
CA ALA A 22 20.25 3.02 0.39
C ALA A 22 20.85 2.33 1.63
N GLN A 23 22.17 2.39 1.83
CA GLN A 23 22.80 1.85 3.04
C GLN A 23 22.49 2.76 4.23
N ILE A 24 22.64 4.08 4.05
CA ILE A 24 22.29 5.08 5.09
C ILE A 24 20.82 4.94 5.48
N PHE A 25 19.92 4.83 4.49
CA PHE A 25 18.49 4.60 4.73
C PHE A 25 18.23 3.33 5.52
N SER A 26 18.88 2.22 5.14
CA SER A 26 18.72 0.94 5.84
C SER A 26 19.13 1.02 7.31
N ASP A 27 20.17 1.80 7.61
CA ASP A 27 20.60 2.02 8.99
C ASP A 27 19.65 2.97 9.76
N MET A 28 19.02 3.93 9.07
CA MET A 28 17.98 4.78 9.66
C MET A 28 16.70 3.99 9.98
N VAL A 29 16.24 3.13 9.08
CA VAL A 29 15.02 2.31 9.25
C VAL A 29 15.07 1.45 10.52
N LYS A 30 16.25 0.89 10.85
CA LYS A 30 16.45 0.13 12.09
C LYS A 30 16.14 0.93 13.36
N ASN A 31 16.29 2.26 13.33
CA ASN A 31 15.98 3.14 14.45
C ASN A 31 14.49 3.55 14.49
N PHE A 32 13.75 3.40 13.38
CA PHE A 32 12.33 3.73 13.31
C PHE A 32 11.41 2.57 13.69
N GLY A 33 11.83 1.31 13.52
CA GLY A 33 11.02 0.14 13.88
C GLY A 33 10.44 0.17 15.31
N PRO A 34 11.20 0.59 16.34
CA PRO A 34 10.66 0.75 17.69
C PRO A 34 9.66 1.91 17.86
N LEU A 35 9.54 2.82 16.88
CA LEU A 35 8.75 4.04 16.97
C LEU A 35 7.43 3.97 16.20
N ALA A 36 7.28 3.04 15.25
CA ALA A 36 6.11 2.95 14.37
C ALA A 36 5.56 1.52 14.27
N ASP A 37 4.23 1.36 14.23
CA ASP A 37 3.61 0.04 14.05
C ASP A 37 4.05 -0.56 12.72
N ASP A 38 4.00 0.25 11.66
CA ASP A 38 4.39 -0.10 10.30
C ASP A 38 5.28 0.93 9.61
N LEU A 39 6.18 0.41 8.76
CA LEU A 39 7.06 1.20 7.90
C LEU A 39 6.80 0.82 6.44
N THR A 40 6.53 1.80 5.58
CA THR A 40 6.32 1.58 4.14
C THR A 40 7.30 2.41 3.32
N LEU A 41 7.95 1.80 2.34
CA LEU A 41 8.80 2.48 1.36
C LEU A 41 8.15 2.41 -0.02
N TYR A 42 7.78 3.55 -0.58
CA TYR A 42 7.50 3.65 -2.01
C TYR A 42 8.80 3.90 -2.77
N ALA A 43 9.04 3.11 -3.81
CA ALA A 43 10.20 3.22 -4.69
C ALA A 43 9.79 3.06 -6.16
N SER A 44 10.44 3.80 -7.05
CA SER A 44 10.15 3.80 -8.48
C SER A 44 11.44 3.83 -9.30
N SER A 45 11.55 2.93 -10.27
CA SER A 45 12.62 2.94 -11.29
C SER A 45 12.43 4.06 -12.32
N LYS A 46 11.23 4.67 -12.37
CA LYS A 46 10.87 5.74 -13.32
C LYS A 46 10.98 7.15 -12.74
N ASP A 47 11.35 7.32 -11.48
CA ASP A 47 11.48 8.63 -10.85
C ASP A 47 12.66 9.42 -11.48
N LEU A 48 12.34 10.46 -12.25
CA LEU A 48 13.35 11.26 -12.96
C LEU A 48 14.26 12.05 -12.01
N ALA A 49 13.76 12.47 -10.84
CA ALA A 49 14.56 13.17 -9.85
C ALA A 49 15.60 12.22 -9.25
N LEU A 50 15.22 10.98 -8.96
CA LEU A 50 16.16 9.96 -8.49
C LEU A 50 17.17 9.54 -9.57
N GLN A 51 16.73 9.40 -10.82
CA GLN A 51 17.64 9.12 -11.94
C GLN A 51 18.69 10.24 -12.12
N ALA A 52 18.25 11.50 -12.03
CA ALA A 52 19.16 12.65 -12.04
C ALA A 52 20.08 12.65 -10.82
N SER A 53 19.55 12.41 -9.62
CA SER A 53 20.33 12.35 -8.38
C SER A 53 21.42 11.27 -8.43
N ARG A 54 21.12 10.07 -8.94
CA ARG A 54 22.10 9.01 -9.22
C ARG A 54 23.19 9.48 -10.20
N ARG A 55 22.86 10.31 -11.17
CA ARG A 55 23.85 10.85 -12.12
C ARG A 55 24.82 11.82 -11.43
N PHE A 56 24.35 12.63 -10.49
CA PHE A 56 25.12 13.67 -9.80
C PHE A 56 25.89 13.17 -8.58
N ASN A 57 25.28 12.30 -7.75
CA ASN A 57 25.86 11.79 -6.51
C ASN A 57 26.77 10.55 -6.72
N GLY A 58 27.07 10.20 -7.98
CA GLY A 58 27.83 9.00 -8.34
C GLY A 58 26.98 7.73 -8.36
N LYS A 59 27.58 6.56 -8.62
CA LYS A 59 26.89 5.26 -8.76
C LYS A 59 26.24 4.72 -7.46
N GLY A 60 26.03 5.57 -6.46
CA GLY A 60 25.42 5.20 -5.18
C GLY A 60 23.97 4.78 -5.37
N ARG A 61 23.60 3.65 -4.76
CA ARG A 61 22.24 3.12 -4.77
C ARG A 61 21.33 4.05 -3.97
N ARG A 62 20.22 4.50 -4.58
CA ARG A 62 19.22 5.35 -3.89
C ARG A 62 18.09 4.49 -3.35
N ALA A 63 17.67 4.78 -2.13
CA ALA A 63 16.63 4.03 -1.42
C ALA A 63 15.28 4.05 -2.15
N GLY A 64 14.93 5.17 -2.78
CA GLY A 64 13.67 5.30 -3.54
C GLY A 64 13.68 4.71 -4.95
N ASP A 65 14.74 4.05 -5.42
CA ASP A 65 14.78 3.47 -6.78
C ASP A 65 14.63 1.95 -6.72
N SER A 66 13.54 1.45 -7.31
CA SER A 66 13.15 0.04 -7.29
C SER A 66 13.89 -0.86 -8.27
N THR A 67 14.81 -0.33 -9.08
CA THR A 67 15.74 -1.16 -9.90
C THR A 67 16.65 -2.02 -9.02
N ASP A 68 16.96 -1.53 -7.81
CA ASP A 68 17.74 -2.24 -6.79
C ASP A 68 17.13 -1.91 -5.39
N PRO A 69 15.97 -2.52 -5.09
CA PRO A 69 15.10 -2.08 -4.01
C PRO A 69 15.72 -2.35 -2.64
N VAL A 70 15.42 -1.50 -1.66
CA VAL A 70 15.71 -1.80 -0.26
C VAL A 70 14.67 -2.79 0.25
N LEU A 71 15.10 -3.97 0.67
CA LEU A 71 14.23 -4.99 1.26
C LEU A 71 14.72 -5.28 2.67
N LEU A 72 13.88 -5.02 3.67
CA LEU A 72 14.18 -5.24 5.09
C LEU A 72 12.97 -5.94 5.74
N PRO A 73 13.17 -6.76 6.79
CA PRO A 73 12.07 -7.51 7.41
C PRO A 73 10.93 -6.62 7.93
N ASP A 74 11.27 -5.46 8.51
CA ASP A 74 10.32 -4.54 9.13
C ASP A 74 9.91 -3.40 8.17
N LEU A 75 10.10 -3.56 6.86
CA LEU A 75 9.81 -2.53 5.86
C LEU A 75 8.99 -3.08 4.70
N ASN A 76 7.79 -2.53 4.54
CA ASN A 76 6.92 -2.80 3.41
C ASN A 76 7.39 -2.01 2.18
N THR A 77 8.22 -2.63 1.34
CA THR A 77 8.72 -2.02 0.10
C THR A 77 7.75 -2.22 -1.06
N ILE A 78 7.28 -1.12 -1.63
CA ILE A 78 6.30 -1.07 -2.71
C ILE A 78 6.94 -0.43 -3.95
N ASP A 79 7.04 -1.21 -5.02
CA ASP A 79 7.42 -0.74 -6.34
C ASP A 79 6.23 -0.05 -7.02
N THR A 80 6.34 1.25 -7.26
CA THR A 80 5.33 2.08 -7.93
C THR A 80 5.63 2.29 -9.42
N SER A 81 6.68 1.66 -9.96
CA SER A 81 7.12 1.88 -11.35
C SER A 81 6.02 1.69 -12.40
N ALA A 82 5.07 0.79 -12.17
CA ALA A 82 3.99 0.53 -13.12
C ALA A 82 2.97 1.68 -13.20
N VAL A 83 2.77 2.41 -12.10
CA VAL A 83 1.78 3.51 -12.00
C VAL A 83 2.42 4.89 -11.99
N SER A 84 3.75 4.95 -11.96
CA SER A 84 4.51 6.19 -12.07
C SER A 84 4.35 6.79 -13.47
N ASP A 85 4.05 8.09 -13.51
CA ASP A 85 3.97 8.89 -14.74
C ASP A 85 5.35 9.40 -15.18
N GLY A 86 6.40 9.14 -14.38
CA GLY A 86 7.75 9.63 -14.62
C GLY A 86 7.90 11.14 -14.44
N GLY A 87 7.06 11.79 -13.61
CA GLY A 87 7.22 13.21 -13.26
C GLY A 87 8.52 13.54 -12.52
N LEU A 88 8.76 14.83 -12.28
CA LEU A 88 9.88 15.34 -11.47
C LEU A 88 9.68 15.04 -9.98
N GLY A 89 9.76 13.77 -9.59
CA GLY A 89 9.81 13.31 -8.20
C GLY A 89 8.55 13.56 -7.36
N HIS A 90 8.17 12.55 -6.58
CA HIS A 90 7.16 12.63 -5.50
C HIS A 90 5.68 12.74 -5.91
N SER A 91 5.35 12.90 -7.19
CA SER A 91 3.95 12.83 -7.67
C SER A 91 3.39 11.40 -7.65
N ASP A 92 4.23 10.36 -7.63
CA ASP A 92 3.76 8.97 -7.70
C ASP A 92 2.79 8.62 -6.55
N ILE A 93 3.06 9.11 -5.34
CA ILE A 93 2.18 8.92 -4.16
C ILE A 93 0.89 9.72 -4.29
N PHE A 94 0.97 10.96 -4.79
CA PHE A 94 -0.19 11.81 -4.97
C PHE A 94 -0.89 11.62 -6.33
N GLY A 95 -0.43 10.62 -7.09
CA GLY A 95 -0.94 10.17 -8.38
C GLY A 95 -1.41 8.72 -8.28
N GLY A 96 -0.76 7.82 -9.02
CA GLY A 96 -1.18 6.42 -9.15
C GLY A 96 -1.19 5.61 -7.84
N ALA A 97 -0.37 5.98 -6.86
CA ALA A 97 -0.31 5.30 -5.55
C ALA A 97 -1.22 5.91 -4.49
N PHE A 98 -1.98 6.96 -4.80
CA PHE A 98 -2.84 7.61 -3.80
C PHE A 98 -3.89 6.67 -3.19
N PRO A 99 -4.60 5.81 -3.95
CA PRO A 99 -5.55 4.86 -3.36
C PRO A 99 -4.90 3.88 -2.36
N ASP A 100 -3.66 3.47 -2.63
CA ASP A 100 -2.88 2.62 -1.74
C ASP A 100 -2.45 3.38 -0.48
N PHE A 101 -1.96 4.61 -0.63
CA PHE A 101 -1.62 5.50 0.47
C PHE A 101 -2.82 5.84 1.38
N GLN A 102 -4.02 6.02 0.79
CA GLN A 102 -5.25 6.22 1.56
C GLN A 102 -5.57 5.02 2.45
N ALA A 103 -5.37 3.79 1.96
CA ALA A 103 -5.62 2.57 2.74
C ALA A 103 -4.68 2.44 3.94
N ILE A 104 -3.41 2.84 3.78
CA ILE A 104 -2.46 2.93 4.89
C ILE A 104 -2.96 3.95 5.92
N LEU A 105 -3.18 5.20 5.50
CA LEU A 105 -3.48 6.28 6.45
C LEU A 105 -4.84 6.18 7.15
N TRP A 106 -5.86 5.63 6.48
CA TRP A 106 -7.22 5.65 7.02
C TRP A 106 -7.58 4.38 7.77
N LEU A 107 -6.94 3.27 7.45
CA LEU A 107 -7.33 1.93 7.91
C LEU A 107 -6.15 1.08 8.37
N SER A 108 -4.90 1.55 8.26
CA SER A 108 -3.69 0.78 8.55
C SER A 108 -3.69 -0.60 7.91
N LEU A 109 -4.07 -0.65 6.62
CA LEU A 109 -4.10 -1.92 5.89
C LEU A 109 -2.68 -2.38 5.55
N GLU A 110 -2.36 -3.60 5.98
CA GLU A 110 -1.15 -4.30 5.61
C GLU A 110 -1.08 -4.54 4.08
N PRO A 111 0.10 -4.73 3.49
CA PRO A 111 0.21 -4.95 2.04
C PRO A 111 -0.61 -6.12 1.48
N ASP A 112 -0.78 -7.19 2.26
CA ASP A 112 -1.58 -8.36 1.91
C ASP A 112 -3.10 -8.11 2.02
N GLN A 113 -3.50 -7.02 2.67
CA GLN A 113 -4.86 -6.49 2.69
C GLN A 113 -5.10 -5.43 1.60
N ARG A 114 -4.08 -5.05 0.82
CA ARG A 114 -4.23 -4.07 -0.27
C ARG A 114 -4.22 -4.79 -1.62
N CYS A 115 -5.40 -5.14 -2.14
CA CYS A 115 -5.54 -5.95 -3.36
C CYS A 115 -4.95 -5.31 -4.62
N LEU A 116 -4.62 -4.01 -4.59
CA LEU A 116 -3.89 -3.29 -5.65
C LEU A 116 -2.43 -3.76 -5.81
N LEU A 117 -1.88 -4.42 -4.78
CA LEU A 117 -0.48 -4.83 -4.71
C LEU A 117 -0.30 -6.28 -5.16
N GLY A 118 0.58 -6.53 -6.11
CA GLY A 118 1.10 -7.86 -6.39
C GLY A 118 2.20 -8.24 -5.40
N ARG A 119 2.43 -9.54 -5.19
CA ARG A 119 3.62 -10.05 -4.48
C ARG A 119 4.70 -10.39 -5.49
N LYS A 120 5.93 -9.98 -5.21
CA LYS A 120 7.14 -10.35 -5.95
C LYS A 120 8.17 -10.89 -4.96
N GLU A 121 8.42 -12.18 -5.05
CA GLU A 121 9.44 -12.85 -4.23
C GLU A 121 10.84 -12.44 -4.74
N GLU A 122 11.69 -11.96 -3.84
CA GLU A 122 13.05 -11.48 -4.08
C GLU A 122 14.00 -12.21 -3.13
N GLY A 123 14.40 -13.43 -3.52
CA GLY A 123 15.16 -14.33 -2.66
C GLY A 123 14.33 -14.79 -1.45
N ASN A 124 14.71 -14.34 -0.25
CA ASN A 124 13.99 -14.63 1.00
C ASN A 124 13.12 -13.43 1.47
N ALA A 125 13.04 -12.37 0.69
CA ALA A 125 12.27 -11.18 0.99
C ALA A 125 11.10 -11.02 -0.01
N VAL A 126 10.10 -10.25 0.36
CA VAL A 126 8.94 -9.95 -0.48
C VAL A 126 8.98 -8.47 -0.82
N ALA A 127 8.92 -8.16 -2.11
CA ALA A 127 8.58 -6.83 -2.60
C ALA A 127 7.11 -6.81 -3.03
N TRP A 128 6.46 -5.66 -2.86
CA TRP A 128 5.10 -5.44 -3.33
C TRP A 128 5.15 -4.63 -4.62
N VAL A 129 4.27 -4.93 -5.58
CA VAL A 129 4.24 -4.24 -6.87
C VAL A 129 2.86 -3.61 -7.06
N LEU A 130 2.80 -2.28 -7.04
CA LEU A 130 1.55 -1.58 -7.27
C LEU A 130 1.15 -1.63 -8.75
N GLY A 131 -0.14 -1.80 -9.02
CA GLY A 131 -0.66 -1.97 -10.39
C GLY A 131 -0.61 -3.42 -10.89
N SER A 132 -0.36 -4.37 -9.98
CA SER A 132 -0.46 -5.81 -10.23
C SER A 132 -1.55 -6.43 -9.34
N PRO A 133 -2.84 -6.09 -9.56
CA PRO A 133 -3.89 -6.43 -8.62
C PRO A 133 -4.04 -7.94 -8.44
N ARG A 134 -4.31 -8.38 -7.21
CA ARG A 134 -4.47 -9.80 -6.86
C ARG A 134 -5.83 -10.38 -7.21
N THR A 135 -6.80 -9.52 -7.53
CA THR A 135 -8.16 -9.92 -7.89
C THR A 135 -8.65 -9.13 -9.10
N GLU A 136 -9.53 -9.73 -9.89
CA GLU A 136 -10.08 -9.12 -11.11
C GLU A 136 -10.98 -7.90 -10.84
N PHE A 137 -11.55 -7.81 -9.64
CA PHE A 137 -12.45 -6.73 -9.21
C PHE A 137 -11.72 -5.57 -8.53
N CYS A 138 -10.38 -5.63 -8.40
CA CYS A 138 -9.61 -4.63 -7.68
C CYS A 138 -8.92 -3.63 -8.62
N ASP A 139 -9.71 -2.70 -9.16
CA ASP A 139 -9.17 -1.51 -9.81
C ASP A 139 -8.98 -0.35 -8.79
N PRO A 140 -8.11 0.64 -9.08
CA PRO A 140 -7.83 1.74 -8.16
C PRO A 140 -9.04 2.57 -7.74
N LYS A 141 -10.04 2.75 -8.61
CA LYS A 141 -11.24 3.53 -8.32
C LYS A 141 -12.19 2.72 -7.42
N ALA A 142 -12.40 1.44 -7.71
CA ALA A 142 -13.17 0.56 -6.83
C ALA A 142 -12.52 0.44 -5.45
N PHE A 143 -11.19 0.29 -5.39
CA PHE A 143 -10.46 0.22 -4.12
C PHE A 143 -10.58 1.51 -3.31
N SER A 144 -10.36 2.68 -3.92
CA SER A 144 -10.56 3.96 -3.24
C SER A 144 -12.01 4.15 -2.77
N THR A 145 -12.99 3.67 -3.55
CA THR A 145 -14.42 3.70 -3.18
C THR A 145 -14.69 2.82 -1.95
N ALA A 146 -14.15 1.61 -1.91
CA ALA A 146 -14.25 0.71 -0.75
C ALA A 146 -13.61 1.33 0.50
N VAL A 147 -12.35 1.80 0.39
CA VAL A 147 -11.60 2.44 1.49
C VAL A 147 -12.31 3.69 2.01
N THR A 148 -12.82 4.54 1.11
CA THR A 148 -13.59 5.73 1.50
C THR A 148 -14.88 5.36 2.22
N THR A 149 -15.56 4.31 1.76
CA THR A 149 -16.81 3.85 2.41
C THR A 149 -16.52 3.31 3.81
N MET A 150 -15.53 2.43 3.97
CA MET A 150 -15.09 1.93 5.28
C MET A 150 -14.67 3.05 6.22
N ARG A 151 -13.98 4.07 5.72
CA ARG A 151 -13.62 5.23 6.52
C ARG A 151 -14.83 6.05 6.99
N ARG A 152 -15.88 6.12 6.17
CA ARG A 152 -17.09 6.94 6.43
C ARG A 152 -18.09 6.26 7.36
N VAL A 153 -18.39 4.99 7.12
CA VAL A 153 -19.47 4.27 7.81
C VAL A 153 -18.99 3.11 8.69
N GLY A 154 -17.68 2.83 8.67
CA GLY A 154 -17.11 1.67 9.35
C GLY A 154 -17.16 0.41 8.47
N VAL A 155 -16.29 -0.56 8.77
CA VAL A 155 -16.15 -1.79 7.99
C VAL A 155 -17.44 -2.62 8.00
N GLU A 156 -18.12 -2.71 9.15
CA GLU A 156 -19.31 -3.53 9.34
C GLU A 156 -20.50 -3.08 8.48
N GLU A 157 -20.71 -1.76 8.34
CA GLU A 157 -21.83 -1.23 7.55
C GLU A 157 -21.51 -1.08 6.06
N SER A 158 -20.22 -1.11 5.69
CA SER A 158 -19.77 -0.79 4.33
C SER A 158 -20.37 -1.70 3.26
N ALA A 159 -20.50 -3.00 3.54
CA ALA A 159 -21.08 -3.94 2.58
C ALA A 159 -22.56 -3.62 2.28
N SER A 160 -23.34 -3.28 3.30
CA SER A 160 -24.75 -2.88 3.15
C SER A 160 -24.87 -1.60 2.31
N VAL A 161 -24.02 -0.60 2.59
CA VAL A 161 -24.06 0.68 1.87
C VAL A 161 -23.69 0.48 0.40
N LEU A 162 -22.60 -0.24 0.11
CA LEU A 162 -22.15 -0.47 -1.27
C LEU A 162 -23.16 -1.30 -2.07
N SER A 163 -23.77 -2.31 -1.45
CA SER A 163 -24.83 -3.10 -2.08
C SER A 163 -26.06 -2.25 -2.42
N ALA A 164 -26.48 -1.36 -1.51
CA ALA A 164 -27.58 -0.44 -1.77
C ALA A 164 -27.28 0.56 -2.89
N GLU A 165 -26.06 1.12 -2.93
CA GLU A 165 -25.63 2.02 -4.00
C GLU A 165 -25.54 1.32 -5.37
N ALA A 166 -25.08 0.07 -5.41
CA ALA A 166 -25.09 -0.74 -6.63
C ALA A 166 -26.51 -0.92 -7.17
N ALA A 167 -27.46 -1.37 -6.33
CA ALA A 167 -28.85 -1.58 -6.72
C ALA A 167 -29.54 -0.28 -7.17
N ARG A 168 -29.19 0.86 -6.57
CA ARG A 168 -29.68 2.18 -7.00
C ARG A 168 -29.16 2.55 -8.38
N ALA A 169 -27.86 2.42 -8.62
CA ALA A 169 -27.26 2.71 -9.93
C ALA A 169 -27.85 1.82 -11.05
N GLU A 170 -28.11 0.54 -10.76
CA GLU A 170 -28.81 -0.36 -11.69
C GLU A 170 -30.24 0.12 -12.01
N SER A 171 -31.00 0.52 -10.99
CA SER A 171 -32.35 1.07 -11.17
C SER A 171 -32.36 2.36 -11.98
N ASP A 172 -31.31 3.16 -11.86
CA ASP A 172 -31.12 4.41 -12.61
C ASP A 172 -30.59 4.17 -14.05
N GLY A 173 -30.26 2.92 -14.38
CA GLY A 173 -29.71 2.53 -15.69
C GLY A 173 -28.24 2.88 -15.90
N ASP A 174 -27.51 3.22 -14.84
CA ASP A 174 -26.07 3.54 -14.89
C ASP A 174 -25.23 2.28 -14.63
N ALA A 175 -25.04 1.49 -15.69
CA ALA A 175 -24.29 0.24 -15.63
C ALA A 175 -22.82 0.43 -15.19
N GLN A 176 -22.20 1.57 -15.52
CA GLN A 176 -20.81 1.84 -15.15
C GLN A 176 -20.68 2.08 -13.65
N GLN A 177 -21.59 2.87 -13.09
CA GLN A 177 -21.60 3.17 -11.67
C GLN A 177 -22.02 1.95 -10.85
N ALA A 178 -22.97 1.14 -11.33
CA ALA A 178 -23.33 -0.12 -10.71
C ALA A 178 -22.12 -1.07 -10.59
N SER A 179 -21.39 -1.28 -11.69
CA SER A 179 -20.18 -2.13 -11.71
C SER A 179 -19.07 -1.63 -10.77
N LEU A 180 -18.91 -0.31 -10.63
CA LEU A 180 -17.98 0.27 -9.66
C LEU A 180 -18.38 -0.06 -8.22
N TRP A 181 -19.66 0.12 -7.86
CA TRP A 181 -20.15 -0.18 -6.52
C TRP A 181 -20.07 -1.67 -6.19
N GLU A 182 -20.38 -2.54 -7.14
CA GLU A 182 -20.22 -3.98 -7.00
C GLU A 182 -18.75 -4.38 -6.79
N SER A 183 -17.83 -3.78 -7.54
CA SER A 183 -16.40 -4.05 -7.39
C SER A 183 -15.89 -3.58 -6.03
N ALA A 184 -16.32 -2.40 -5.58
CA ALA A 184 -16.02 -1.91 -4.23
C ALA A 184 -16.61 -2.81 -3.13
N LEU A 185 -17.83 -3.32 -3.31
CA LEU A 185 -18.45 -4.29 -2.40
C LEU A 185 -17.59 -5.56 -2.29
N LYS A 186 -17.19 -6.14 -3.42
CA LYS A 186 -16.31 -7.32 -3.45
C LYS A 186 -14.99 -7.08 -2.74
N ILE A 187 -14.44 -5.86 -2.78
CA ILE A 187 -13.22 -5.50 -2.04
C ILE A 187 -13.46 -5.50 -0.52
N VAL A 188 -14.57 -4.92 -0.05
CA VAL A 188 -14.93 -4.94 1.38
C VAL A 188 -15.15 -6.37 1.87
N GLU A 189 -15.87 -7.18 1.09
CA GLU A 189 -16.09 -8.59 1.39
C GLU A 189 -14.77 -9.36 1.41
N TRP A 190 -13.89 -9.12 0.43
CA TRP A 190 -12.57 -9.72 0.35
C TRP A 190 -11.69 -9.36 1.56
N LEU A 191 -11.73 -8.11 2.04
CA LEU A 191 -11.05 -7.68 3.27
C LEU A 191 -11.61 -8.37 4.53
N GLY A 192 -12.93 -8.50 4.62
CA GLY A 192 -13.59 -9.22 5.70
C GLY A 192 -13.31 -10.74 5.70
N ILE A 193 -13.01 -11.31 4.53
CA ILE A 193 -12.50 -12.68 4.37
C ILE A 193 -10.99 -12.73 4.69
N ALA A 194 -10.21 -11.71 4.31
CA ALA A 194 -8.78 -11.63 4.54
C ALA A 194 -8.41 -11.57 6.03
N GLY A 195 -9.28 -11.02 6.89
CA GLY A 195 -9.15 -11.10 8.35
C GLY A 195 -9.30 -12.52 8.96
N ARG A 196 -9.55 -13.57 8.16
CA ARG A 196 -9.70 -14.97 8.61
C ARG A 196 -8.53 -15.90 8.25
N VAL A 197 -7.41 -15.37 7.74
CA VAL A 197 -6.27 -16.16 7.21
C VAL A 197 -4.99 -15.35 7.52
N VAL A 198 -4.02 -15.65 8.40
CA VAL A 198 -3.30 -16.86 8.94
C VAL A 198 -2.47 -16.41 10.22
N PRO A 199 -1.66 -17.23 10.99
CA PRO A 199 -1.28 -18.65 10.84
C PRO A 199 -1.34 -19.59 12.07
N ALA A 200 -1.35 -20.89 11.75
CA ALA A 200 -0.82 -22.06 12.47
C ALA A 200 -0.73 -22.05 14.01
N THR A 201 -1.63 -22.80 14.67
CA THR A 201 -1.23 -23.66 15.80
C THR A 201 -0.34 -24.79 15.26
N PRO A 202 0.82 -25.17 15.86
CA PRO A 202 0.99 -25.68 17.24
C PRO A 202 2.31 -25.17 17.94
N PRO A 203 2.74 -25.59 19.16
CA PRO A 203 2.39 -26.80 19.92
C PRO A 203 1.98 -26.61 21.39
N SER A 204 1.50 -27.72 21.95
CA SER A 204 1.43 -28.07 23.37
C SER A 204 2.80 -28.09 24.06
#